data_AF-A0A1F8Y153-F1
#
_entry.id   AF-A0A1F8Y153-F1
#
_cell.length_a   1.000
_cell.length_b   1.000
_cell.length_c   1.000
_cell.angle_alpha   90.00
_cell.angle_beta   90.00
_cell.angle_gamma   90.00
#
_symmetry.space_group_name_H-M   'P 1'
#
loop_
_entity.id
_entity.type
_entity.pdbx_description
1 polymer ?
#
loop_
_entity_poly.entity_id
_entity_poly.type
_entity_poly.pdbx_seq_one_letter_code
_entity_poly.pdbx_strand_id
1 'polypeptide(L)'
;MGSGKLDPVKVGLRAQDIQTSLQDVDLGPLGAETKNLRLLGMAERLAIHIRGTDVIDDYKRLEYIGSQFGIDSLVLPSVLNVLEELEWVRVEGKGAKRKVEESVPFFRDIYSAAGKYFLNTNPGEVEQGTITVCDSLALSPMTEYDLRKRTGLDSKAYQMIHDIGASGKFIDEYRSERDKVAILYSPLYWVEHPQKLEAMYELLKQFGADHVYNVLKKIRDYQGLPLLDEIFKKDPKSLGQEQNIISEAIRRGIIMAPQVSSFKGQKNFGFTPHIGVPLEEKSILEKAILALGSEGHPGFRVRLSILDNLGRATPSASWPDSGAKSVIHVTRFRRRFFFSGALKDPAGACRTCTIAQYETIAVMMGPNRSTR
;
A
#
# COMPACT_ATOMS: atom_id res chain seq x y z
N MET A 1 26.23 12.63 6.00
CA MET A 1 24.87 12.50 5.41
C MET A 1 24.27 11.25 6.03
N GLY A 2 23.27 11.40 6.89
CA GLY A 2 22.80 10.31 7.73
C GLY A 2 22.14 9.22 6.89
N SER A 3 22.54 7.97 7.10
CA SER A 3 21.74 6.80 6.74
C SER A 3 20.35 7.02 7.33
N GLY A 4 19.39 7.40 6.48
CA GLY A 4 18.01 7.52 6.90
C GLY A 4 17.59 6.16 7.43
N LYS A 5 17.32 6.06 8.74
CA LYS A 5 16.87 4.82 9.36
C LYS A 5 15.72 4.27 8.53
N LEU A 6 15.86 3.04 8.04
CA LEU A 6 14.82 2.40 7.23
C LEU A 6 13.52 2.37 8.04
N ASP A 7 12.43 2.80 7.40
CA ASP A 7 11.09 2.75 7.97
C ASP A 7 10.66 1.28 8.08
N PRO A 8 10.35 0.76 9.28
CA PRO A 8 9.95 -0.64 9.46
C PRO A 8 8.81 -1.08 8.53
N VAL A 9 7.81 -0.22 8.30
CA VAL A 9 6.69 -0.59 7.43
C VAL A 9 7.17 -0.86 6.00
N LYS A 10 8.12 -0.06 5.51
CA LYS A 10 8.71 -0.24 4.18
C LYS A 10 9.61 -1.46 4.13
N VAL A 11 10.36 -1.74 5.20
CA VAL A 11 11.20 -2.93 5.29
C VAL A 11 10.36 -4.19 5.14
N GLY A 12 9.28 -4.35 5.93
CA GLY A 12 8.41 -5.51 5.83
C GLY A 12 7.79 -5.64 4.43
N LEU A 13 7.16 -4.57 3.94
CA LEU A 13 6.56 -4.57 2.60
C LEU A 13 7.57 -4.97 1.51
N ARG A 14 8.78 -4.39 1.52
CA ARG A 14 9.81 -4.70 0.52
C ARG A 14 10.42 -6.08 0.68
N ALA A 15 10.50 -6.61 1.89
CA ALA A 15 10.95 -7.98 2.11
C ALA A 15 10.01 -8.97 1.44
N GLN A 16 8.69 -8.81 1.60
CA GLN A 16 7.70 -9.59 0.88
C GLN A 16 7.83 -9.45 -0.65
N ASP A 17 7.92 -8.22 -1.16
CA ASP A 17 8.03 -7.94 -2.60
C ASP A 17 9.29 -8.61 -3.21
N ILE A 18 10.45 -8.42 -2.56
CA ILE A 18 11.73 -8.96 -3.00
C ILE A 18 11.73 -10.49 -2.93
N GLN A 19 11.22 -11.09 -1.85
CA GLN A 19 11.14 -12.55 -1.74
C GLN A 19 10.20 -13.16 -2.79
N THR A 20 9.10 -12.48 -3.11
CA THR A 20 8.20 -12.92 -4.19
C THR A 20 8.92 -12.96 -5.53
N SER A 21 9.72 -11.92 -5.80
CA SER A 21 10.58 -11.82 -6.97
C SER A 21 11.71 -12.86 -7.04
N LEU A 22 12.22 -13.30 -5.88
CA LEU A 22 13.34 -14.24 -5.75
C LEU A 22 12.90 -15.69 -5.50
N GLN A 23 11.60 -15.99 -5.60
CA GLN A 23 11.05 -17.29 -5.24
C GLN A 23 11.69 -18.44 -6.04
N ASP A 24 11.77 -18.28 -7.36
CA ASP A 24 12.26 -19.30 -8.30
C ASP A 24 13.63 -18.93 -8.92
N VAL A 25 14.38 -18.06 -8.24
CA VAL A 25 15.66 -17.53 -8.74
C VAL A 25 16.81 -18.18 -7.98
N ASP A 26 17.71 -18.84 -8.72
CA ASP A 26 18.99 -19.28 -8.18
C ASP A 26 20.00 -18.12 -8.20
N LEU A 27 20.31 -17.61 -7.01
CA LEU A 27 21.29 -16.54 -6.81
C LEU A 27 22.72 -17.08 -6.66
N GLY A 28 22.91 -18.40 -6.65
CA GLY A 28 24.20 -19.02 -6.37
C GLY A 28 24.83 -18.46 -5.08
N PRO A 29 26.11 -18.01 -5.10
CA PRO A 29 26.75 -17.43 -3.94
C PRO A 29 26.07 -16.18 -3.37
N LEU A 30 25.38 -15.39 -4.20
CA LEU A 30 24.68 -14.16 -3.76
C LEU A 30 23.45 -14.48 -2.89
N GLY A 31 22.99 -15.73 -2.88
CA GLY A 31 21.91 -16.16 -2.00
C GLY A 31 22.24 -16.01 -0.51
N ALA A 32 23.52 -16.08 -0.14
CA ALA A 32 23.98 -15.87 1.24
C ALA A 32 23.77 -14.42 1.71
N GLU A 33 23.83 -13.46 0.78
CA GLU A 33 23.73 -12.01 1.06
C GLU A 33 22.29 -11.54 1.29
N THR A 34 21.29 -12.40 1.10
CA THR A 34 19.86 -12.06 1.20
C THR A 34 19.09 -12.99 2.14
N LYS A 35 19.80 -13.78 2.95
CA LYS A 35 19.20 -14.84 3.76
C LYS A 35 18.10 -14.34 4.69
N ASN A 36 18.36 -13.30 5.49
CA ASN A 36 17.40 -12.82 6.48
C ASN A 36 16.23 -12.11 5.79
N LEU A 37 16.53 -11.34 4.74
CA LEU A 37 15.53 -10.68 3.90
C LEU A 37 14.54 -11.69 3.30
N ARG A 38 15.05 -12.77 2.70
CA ARG A 38 14.24 -13.84 2.11
C ARG A 38 13.43 -14.61 3.16
N LEU A 39 14.06 -14.96 4.29
CA LEU A 39 13.36 -15.62 5.40
C LEU A 39 12.22 -14.76 5.95
N LEU A 40 12.42 -13.45 6.09
CA LEU A 40 11.37 -12.53 6.52
C LEU A 40 10.21 -12.50 5.52
N GLY A 41 10.50 -12.33 4.23
CA GLY A 41 9.46 -12.31 3.20
C GLY A 41 8.70 -13.64 3.09
N MET A 42 9.35 -14.78 3.35
CA MET A 42 8.70 -16.08 3.46
C MET A 42 7.76 -16.15 4.68
N ALA A 43 8.23 -15.65 5.83
CA ALA A 43 7.43 -15.60 7.06
C ALA A 43 6.19 -14.72 6.89
N GLU A 44 6.33 -13.51 6.34
CA GLU A 44 5.21 -12.61 6.06
C GLU A 44 4.18 -13.26 5.12
N ARG A 45 4.64 -13.89 4.03
CA ARG A 45 3.76 -14.61 3.11
C ARG A 45 3.02 -15.73 3.82
N LEU A 46 3.72 -16.56 4.59
CA LEU A 46 3.08 -17.66 5.32
C LEU A 46 2.05 -17.13 6.32
N ALA A 47 2.43 -16.13 7.13
CA ALA A 47 1.57 -15.50 8.14
C ALA A 47 0.25 -15.01 7.55
N ILE A 48 0.30 -14.31 6.42
CA ILE A 48 -0.90 -13.78 5.75
C ILE A 48 -1.87 -14.91 5.37
N HIS A 49 -1.35 -16.08 4.98
CA HIS A 49 -2.17 -17.20 4.48
C HIS A 49 -2.65 -18.16 5.57
N ILE A 50 -1.93 -18.28 6.68
CA ILE A 50 -2.37 -19.09 7.82
C ILE A 50 -3.23 -18.31 8.81
N ARG A 51 -3.32 -16.99 8.66
CA ARG A 51 -4.09 -16.14 9.56
C ARG A 51 -5.56 -16.54 9.65
N GLY A 52 -6.07 -16.66 10.86
CA GLY A 52 -7.44 -17.08 11.16
C GLY A 52 -7.67 -18.58 11.06
N THR A 53 -6.60 -19.39 11.02
CA THR A 53 -6.73 -20.86 11.05
C THR A 53 -6.77 -21.42 12.46
N ASP A 54 -6.46 -20.60 13.48
CA ASP A 54 -6.36 -20.92 14.91
C ASP A 54 -5.31 -22.00 15.23
N VAL A 55 -5.49 -23.22 14.71
CA VAL A 55 -4.63 -24.37 14.93
C VAL A 55 -4.44 -25.17 13.64
N ILE A 56 -3.18 -25.45 13.32
CA ILE A 56 -2.77 -26.36 12.25
C ILE A 56 -2.17 -27.61 12.89
N ASP A 57 -2.91 -28.72 12.87
CA ASP A 57 -2.54 -30.01 13.45
C ASP A 57 -1.86 -30.97 12.45
N ASP A 58 -2.06 -30.74 11.16
CA ASP A 58 -1.40 -31.47 10.07
C ASP A 58 -0.18 -30.68 9.54
N TYR A 59 1.00 -30.99 10.09
CA TYR A 59 2.25 -30.37 9.65
C TYR A 59 2.60 -30.64 8.19
N LYS A 60 2.21 -31.79 7.63
CA LYS A 60 2.46 -32.09 6.21
C LYS A 60 1.61 -31.21 5.31
N ARG A 61 0.37 -30.93 5.73
CA ARG A 61 -0.48 -29.95 5.04
C ARG A 61 0.15 -28.55 5.07
N LEU A 62 0.76 -28.17 6.19
CA LEU A 62 1.50 -26.90 6.29
C LEU A 62 2.70 -26.87 5.33
N GLU A 63 3.47 -27.96 5.20
CA GLU A 63 4.55 -28.08 4.21
C GLU A 63 4.03 -27.91 2.78
N TYR A 64 2.89 -28.54 2.44
CA TYR A 64 2.27 -28.41 1.13
C TYR A 64 1.78 -26.99 0.83
N ILE A 65 1.21 -26.31 1.83
CA ILE A 65 0.79 -24.91 1.72
C ILE A 65 2.02 -24.01 1.56
N GLY A 66 3.05 -24.23 2.37
CA GLY A 66 4.32 -23.50 2.31
C GLY A 66 4.98 -23.59 0.95
N SER A 67 4.96 -24.76 0.31
CA SER A 67 5.56 -24.94 -1.02
C SER A 67 4.90 -24.07 -2.10
N GLN A 68 3.61 -23.75 -1.96
CA GLN A 68 2.92 -22.82 -2.89
C GLN A 68 3.46 -21.38 -2.80
N PHE A 69 4.10 -21.04 -1.68
CA PHE A 69 4.70 -19.74 -1.43
C PHE A 69 6.23 -19.74 -1.56
N GLY A 70 6.80 -20.81 -2.13
CA GLY A 70 8.24 -20.94 -2.29
C GLY A 70 8.99 -21.31 -1.02
N ILE A 71 8.29 -21.89 -0.05
CA ILE A 71 8.88 -22.34 1.21
C ILE A 71 9.07 -23.84 1.12
N ASP A 72 10.30 -24.25 0.83
CA ASP A 72 10.69 -25.66 0.87
C ASP A 72 10.53 -26.24 2.28
N SER A 73 10.22 -27.53 2.39
CA SER A 73 9.99 -28.19 3.68
C SER A 73 11.23 -28.18 4.58
N LEU A 74 12.44 -28.11 4.03
CA LEU A 74 13.68 -27.95 4.80
C LEU A 74 13.84 -26.52 5.34
N VAL A 75 13.25 -25.53 4.68
CA VAL A 75 13.33 -24.11 5.06
C VAL A 75 12.18 -23.74 6.00
N LEU A 76 11.03 -24.40 5.90
CA LEU A 76 9.83 -24.14 6.71
C LEU A 76 10.12 -24.04 8.23
N PRO A 77 10.94 -24.89 8.87
CA PRO A 77 11.27 -24.72 10.28
C PRO A 77 11.91 -23.36 10.60
N SER A 78 12.78 -22.85 9.72
CA SER A 78 13.40 -21.53 9.92
C SER A 78 12.39 -20.40 9.77
N VAL A 79 11.43 -20.55 8.84
CA VAL A 79 10.33 -19.60 8.66
C VAL A 79 9.41 -19.59 9.88
N LEU A 80 9.08 -20.76 10.43
CA LEU A 80 8.29 -20.86 11.65
C LEU A 80 9.01 -20.27 12.86
N ASN A 81 10.34 -20.43 12.97
CA ASN A 81 11.10 -19.78 14.03
C ASN A 81 11.00 -18.24 13.94
N VAL A 82 11.06 -17.66 12.74
CA VAL A 82 10.84 -16.20 12.55
C VAL A 82 9.44 -15.81 13.02
N LEU A 83 8.42 -16.62 12.70
CA LEU A 83 7.05 -16.38 13.14
C LEU A 83 6.86 -16.53 14.66
N GLU A 84 7.57 -17.47 15.29
CA GLU A 84 7.58 -17.61 16.76
C GLU A 84 8.27 -16.43 17.43
N GLU A 85 9.39 -15.94 16.88
CA GLU A 85 10.09 -14.75 17.37
C GLU A 85 9.26 -13.46 17.21
N LEU A 86 8.34 -13.45 16.24
CA LEU A 86 7.33 -12.40 16.06
C LEU A 86 6.09 -12.58 16.95
N GLU A 87 6.00 -13.67 17.72
CA GLU A 87 4.84 -14.06 18.53
C GLU A 87 3.55 -14.26 17.70
N TRP A 88 3.70 -14.60 16.42
CA TRP A 88 2.59 -14.81 15.48
C TRP A 88 2.18 -16.27 15.38
N VAL A 89 3.06 -17.18 15.78
CA VAL A 89 2.72 -18.59 15.93
C VAL A 89 3.39 -19.16 17.18
N ARG A 90 2.90 -20.32 17.61
CA ARG A 90 3.56 -21.17 18.60
C ARG A 90 3.63 -22.59 18.07
N VAL A 91 4.83 -23.16 18.04
CA VAL A 91 5.06 -24.49 17.50
C VAL A 91 5.20 -25.49 18.64
N GLU A 92 4.28 -26.44 18.73
CA GLU A 92 4.30 -27.50 19.73
C GLU A 92 4.63 -28.86 19.11
N GLY A 93 5.37 -29.71 19.83
CA GLY A 93 5.71 -31.06 19.39
C GLY A 93 6.94 -31.16 18.48
N LYS A 94 7.16 -32.34 17.89
CA LYS A 94 8.36 -32.66 17.09
C LYS A 94 8.00 -33.51 15.86
N GLY A 95 8.74 -33.30 14.76
CA GLY A 95 8.58 -34.05 13.52
C GLY A 95 7.17 -33.95 12.95
N ALA A 96 6.60 -35.07 12.51
CA ALA A 96 5.27 -35.12 11.92
C ALA A 96 4.11 -34.84 12.90
N LYS A 97 4.35 -34.82 14.23
CA LYS A 97 3.34 -34.52 15.26
C LYS A 97 3.42 -33.07 15.72
N ARG A 98 3.95 -32.19 14.87
CA ARG A 98 4.10 -30.78 15.18
C ARG A 98 2.77 -30.07 14.92
N LYS A 99 2.28 -29.35 15.93
CA LYS A 99 1.10 -28.50 15.85
C LYS A 99 1.56 -27.05 15.83
N VAL A 100 0.89 -26.21 15.04
CA VAL A 100 1.16 -24.77 14.97
C VAL A 100 -0.10 -24.03 15.43
N GLU A 101 0.00 -23.28 16.52
CA GLU A 101 -1.06 -22.38 16.99
C GLU A 101 -0.80 -21.01 16.40
N GLU A 102 -1.82 -20.37 15.83
CA GLU A 102 -1.71 -19.13 15.09
C GLU A 102 -2.27 -17.93 15.88
N SER A 103 -1.56 -16.81 15.85
CA SER A 103 -1.86 -15.56 16.55
C SER A 103 -1.49 -14.32 15.72
N VAL A 104 -1.51 -14.43 14.38
CA VAL A 104 -1.14 -13.37 13.43
C VAL A 104 -2.16 -12.22 13.55
N PRO A 105 -1.70 -10.96 13.72
CA PRO A 105 -2.58 -9.81 13.80
C PRO A 105 -3.44 -9.58 12.54
N PHE A 106 -4.69 -9.12 12.72
CA PHE A 106 -5.62 -8.83 11.62
C PHE A 106 -5.35 -7.50 10.86
N PHE A 107 -4.53 -6.59 11.40
CA PHE A 107 -4.35 -5.24 10.85
C PHE A 107 -2.92 -4.97 10.36
N ARG A 108 -2.69 -3.78 9.77
CA ARG A 108 -1.42 -3.27 9.16
C ARG A 108 -0.14 -3.45 9.99
N ASP A 109 -0.24 -3.90 11.22
CA ASP A 109 0.88 -4.11 12.13
C ASP A 109 1.84 -5.23 11.68
N ILE A 110 1.42 -6.12 10.77
CA ILE A 110 2.27 -7.20 10.22
C ILE A 110 3.59 -6.63 9.65
N TYR A 111 3.52 -5.71 8.68
CA TYR A 111 4.72 -5.16 8.04
C TYR A 111 5.59 -4.33 8.99
N SER A 112 4.95 -3.58 9.88
CA SER A 112 5.64 -2.80 10.92
C SER A 112 6.44 -3.70 11.87
N ALA A 113 5.82 -4.76 12.37
CA ALA A 113 6.46 -5.71 13.28
C ALA A 113 7.54 -6.54 12.58
N ALA A 114 7.27 -7.07 11.38
CA ALA A 114 8.27 -7.76 10.56
C ALA A 114 9.49 -6.87 10.25
N GLY A 115 9.26 -5.61 9.85
CA GLY A 115 10.35 -4.68 9.61
C GLY A 115 11.16 -4.34 10.85
N LYS A 116 10.51 -4.20 12.03
CA LYS A 116 11.22 -3.99 13.30
C LYS A 116 12.08 -5.21 13.64
N TYR A 117 11.51 -6.40 13.48
CA TYR A 117 12.22 -7.66 13.67
C TYR A 117 13.48 -7.71 12.81
N PHE A 118 13.35 -7.49 11.49
CA PHE A 118 14.48 -7.49 10.57
C PHE A 118 15.55 -6.46 10.93
N LEU A 119 15.17 -5.25 11.35
CA LEU A 119 16.16 -4.27 11.78
C LEU A 119 16.87 -4.69 13.08
N ASN A 120 16.22 -5.47 13.94
CA ASN A 120 16.81 -6.01 15.16
C ASN A 120 17.72 -7.23 14.92
N THR A 121 17.61 -7.92 13.77
CA THR A 121 18.53 -9.01 13.41
C THR A 121 19.88 -8.52 12.90
N ASN A 122 20.16 -7.21 12.95
CA ASN A 122 21.37 -6.57 12.45
C ASN A 122 21.71 -6.96 10.99
N PRO A 123 20.83 -6.59 10.04
CA PRO A 123 20.92 -7.06 8.66
C PRO A 123 22.16 -6.54 7.96
N GLY A 124 22.68 -7.32 7.01
CA GLY A 124 23.89 -6.96 6.26
C GLY A 124 23.70 -5.71 5.39
N GLU A 125 24.81 -5.12 4.95
CA GLU A 125 24.79 -3.95 4.04
C GLU A 125 24.06 -4.27 2.73
N VAL A 126 24.26 -5.46 2.17
CA VAL A 126 23.59 -5.89 0.93
C VAL A 126 22.08 -6.01 1.14
N GLU A 127 21.62 -6.56 2.26
CA GLU A 127 20.18 -6.69 2.53
C GLU A 127 19.51 -5.32 2.69
N GLN A 128 20.11 -4.43 3.49
CA GLN A 128 19.62 -3.07 3.70
C GLN A 128 19.65 -2.25 2.39
N GLY A 129 20.74 -2.40 1.61
CA GLY A 129 20.88 -1.77 0.31
C GLY A 129 19.85 -2.27 -0.70
N THR A 130 19.56 -3.57 -0.71
CA THR A 130 18.54 -4.19 -1.57
C THR A 130 17.15 -3.60 -1.27
N ILE A 131 16.77 -3.48 0.01
CA ILE A 131 15.52 -2.81 0.40
C ILE A 131 15.51 -1.34 -0.04
N THR A 132 16.62 -0.63 0.17
CA THR A 132 16.73 0.81 -0.14
C THR A 132 16.61 1.07 -1.64
N VAL A 133 17.30 0.26 -2.46
CA VAL A 133 17.24 0.33 -3.92
C VAL A 133 15.82 0.00 -4.40
N CYS A 134 15.23 -1.09 -3.89
CA CYS A 134 13.87 -1.48 -4.24
C CYS A 134 12.85 -0.37 -3.88
N ASP A 135 12.89 0.22 -2.68
CA ASP A 135 11.98 1.33 -2.34
C ASP A 135 12.23 2.60 -3.16
N SER A 136 13.48 2.86 -3.55
CA SER A 136 13.81 4.01 -4.39
C SER A 136 13.22 3.85 -5.79
N LEU A 137 13.40 2.68 -6.41
CA LEU A 137 12.88 2.38 -7.75
C LEU A 137 11.37 2.12 -7.76
N ALA A 138 10.79 1.68 -6.64
CA ALA A 138 9.35 1.63 -6.45
C ALA A 138 8.71 3.02 -6.56
N LEU A 139 9.40 4.05 -6.05
CA LEU A 139 8.91 5.43 -6.09
C LEU A 139 9.17 6.12 -7.43
N SER A 140 10.37 5.97 -7.98
CA SER A 140 10.75 6.64 -9.22
C SER A 140 11.84 5.85 -9.95
N PRO A 141 11.69 5.61 -11.27
CA PRO A 141 12.79 5.31 -12.14
C PRO A 141 13.88 6.37 -12.03
N MET A 142 15.14 6.01 -12.22
CA MET A 142 16.26 6.94 -12.19
C MET A 142 17.49 6.36 -12.88
N THR A 143 18.49 7.18 -13.16
CA THR A 143 19.76 6.68 -13.71
C THR A 143 20.54 5.92 -12.65
N GLU A 144 21.48 5.06 -13.07
CA GLU A 144 22.43 4.42 -12.14
C GLU A 144 23.19 5.46 -11.30
N TYR A 145 23.63 6.55 -11.95
CA TYR A 145 24.35 7.63 -11.26
C TYR A 145 23.52 8.22 -10.12
N ASP A 146 22.25 8.56 -10.39
CA ASP A 146 21.35 9.13 -9.39
C ASP A 146 21.04 8.13 -8.26
N LEU A 147 20.83 6.86 -8.61
CA LEU A 147 20.57 5.79 -7.65
C LEU A 147 21.76 5.62 -6.70
N ARG A 148 22.99 5.52 -7.22
CA ARG A 148 24.21 5.37 -6.43
C ARG A 148 24.47 6.59 -5.55
N LYS A 149 24.30 7.79 -6.10
CA LYS A 149 24.42 9.04 -5.33
C LYS A 149 23.44 9.08 -4.17
N ARG A 150 22.21 8.61 -4.37
CA ARG A 150 21.14 8.60 -3.36
C ARG A 150 21.34 7.55 -2.28
N THR A 151 21.75 6.34 -2.67
CA THR A 151 21.92 5.23 -1.72
C THR A 151 23.23 5.29 -0.96
N GLY A 152 24.26 5.94 -1.54
CA GLY A 152 25.59 6.01 -0.95
C GLY A 152 26.33 4.67 -0.92
N LEU A 153 25.84 3.67 -1.65
CA LEU A 153 26.43 2.33 -1.72
C LEU A 153 27.80 2.38 -2.40
N ASP A 154 28.76 1.64 -1.85
CA ASP A 154 30.03 1.42 -2.54
C ASP A 154 29.83 0.58 -3.82
N SER A 155 30.84 0.61 -4.71
CA SER A 155 30.73 -0.06 -6.01
C SER A 155 30.50 -1.58 -5.91
N LYS A 156 31.07 -2.25 -4.91
CA LYS A 156 30.96 -3.70 -4.72
C LYS A 156 29.57 -4.06 -4.18
N ALA A 157 29.10 -3.38 -3.13
CA ALA A 157 27.76 -3.58 -2.60
C ALA A 157 26.70 -3.29 -3.68
N TYR A 158 26.85 -2.17 -4.41
CA TYR A 158 25.96 -1.83 -5.51
C TYR A 158 25.88 -2.92 -6.57
N GLN A 159 27.03 -3.45 -7.02
CA GLN A 159 27.03 -4.50 -8.04
C GLN A 159 26.30 -5.75 -7.57
N MET A 160 26.54 -6.20 -6.33
CA MET A 160 25.83 -7.35 -5.76
C MET A 160 24.31 -7.11 -5.71
N ILE A 161 23.89 -5.95 -5.24
CA ILE A 161 22.46 -5.57 -5.17
C ILE A 161 21.85 -5.49 -6.57
N HIS A 162 22.56 -4.93 -7.54
CA HIS A 162 22.12 -4.85 -8.93
C HIS A 162 21.96 -6.26 -9.52
N ASP A 163 22.93 -7.15 -9.31
CA ASP A 163 22.88 -8.52 -9.83
C ASP A 163 21.73 -9.34 -9.19
N ILE A 164 21.53 -9.19 -7.88
CA ILE A 164 20.38 -9.78 -7.17
C ILE A 164 19.07 -9.23 -7.75
N GLY A 165 18.98 -7.91 -7.93
CA GLY A 165 17.77 -7.24 -8.42
C GLY A 165 17.41 -7.54 -9.86
N ALA A 166 18.41 -7.61 -10.74
CA ALA A 166 18.25 -8.00 -12.13
C ALA A 166 17.83 -9.47 -12.26
N SER A 167 18.42 -10.35 -11.43
CA SER A 167 18.05 -11.78 -11.38
C SER A 167 16.62 -11.97 -10.87
N GLY A 168 16.23 -11.22 -9.82
CA GLY A 168 14.90 -11.21 -9.23
C GLY A 168 13.84 -10.41 -9.98
N LYS A 169 14.19 -9.77 -11.11
CA LYS A 169 13.27 -8.90 -11.89
C LYS A 169 12.60 -7.79 -11.08
N PHE A 170 13.25 -7.30 -10.03
CA PHE A 170 12.83 -6.09 -9.31
C PHE A 170 13.73 -4.88 -9.59
N ILE A 171 14.78 -5.07 -10.39
CA ILE A 171 15.54 -4.01 -11.08
C ILE A 171 15.61 -4.42 -12.56
N ASP A 172 15.28 -3.50 -13.45
CA ASP A 172 15.43 -3.66 -14.89
C ASP A 172 15.79 -2.32 -15.54
N GLU A 173 16.26 -2.36 -16.79
CA GLU A 173 16.73 -1.20 -17.53
C GLU A 173 15.79 -0.88 -18.69
N TYR A 174 15.38 0.39 -18.76
CA TYR A 174 14.74 0.96 -19.93
C TYR A 174 15.71 1.95 -20.59
N ARG A 175 15.84 1.89 -21.92
CA ARG A 175 16.64 2.84 -22.69
C ARG A 175 15.74 3.86 -23.34
N SER A 176 15.92 5.14 -23.02
CA SER A 176 15.17 6.22 -23.65
C SER A 176 15.31 6.14 -25.17
N GLU A 177 14.18 6.25 -25.87
CA GLU A 177 14.16 6.17 -27.33
C GLU A 177 14.97 7.31 -27.98
N ARG A 178 14.95 8.49 -27.34
CA ARG A 178 15.54 9.72 -27.84
C ARG A 178 17.03 9.81 -27.55
N ASP A 179 17.43 9.63 -26.30
CA ASP A 179 18.80 9.92 -25.84
C ASP A 179 19.63 8.65 -25.61
N LYS A 180 19.02 7.46 -25.71
CA LYS A 180 19.65 6.15 -25.46
C LYS A 180 20.24 5.98 -24.04
N VAL A 181 19.87 6.86 -23.11
CA VAL A 181 20.25 6.79 -21.70
C VAL A 181 19.51 5.63 -21.02
N ALA A 182 20.25 4.86 -20.24
CA ALA A 182 19.76 3.78 -19.41
C ALA A 182 19.08 4.34 -18.16
N ILE A 183 17.88 3.83 -17.87
CA ILE A 183 17.05 4.21 -16.74
C ILE A 183 16.68 2.94 -16.01
N LEU A 184 17.11 2.86 -14.76
CA LEU A 184 16.75 1.78 -13.87
C LEU A 184 15.32 2.01 -13.38
N TYR A 185 14.52 0.96 -13.42
CA TYR A 185 13.18 0.93 -12.88
C TYR A 185 12.94 -0.42 -12.21
N SER A 186 11.86 -0.53 -11.44
CA SER A 186 11.45 -1.80 -10.88
C SER A 186 10.22 -2.32 -11.62
N PRO A 187 10.30 -3.47 -12.31
CA PRO A 187 9.18 -4.05 -13.05
C PRO A 187 7.96 -4.34 -12.17
N LEU A 188 8.17 -4.65 -10.88
CA LEU A 188 7.10 -4.83 -9.88
C LEU A 188 6.11 -3.66 -9.83
N TYR A 189 6.58 -2.49 -10.26
CA TYR A 189 5.96 -1.22 -10.01
C TYR A 189 5.60 -0.47 -11.31
N TRP A 190 6.42 -0.60 -12.35
CA TRP A 190 6.29 0.21 -13.56
C TRP A 190 5.92 -0.57 -14.83
N VAL A 191 5.87 -1.91 -14.79
CA VAL A 191 5.64 -2.74 -16.00
C VAL A 191 4.27 -2.54 -16.64
N GLU A 192 3.22 -2.23 -15.86
CA GLU A 192 1.88 -1.96 -16.41
C GLU A 192 1.80 -0.65 -17.21
N HIS A 193 2.84 0.20 -17.11
CA HIS A 193 2.83 1.55 -17.66
C HIS A 193 4.17 1.93 -18.33
N PRO A 194 4.66 1.18 -19.33
CA PRO A 194 5.97 1.43 -19.94
C PRO A 194 6.05 2.83 -20.59
N GLN A 195 4.95 3.34 -21.15
CA GLN A 195 4.87 4.70 -21.68
C GLN A 195 5.15 5.79 -20.64
N LYS A 196 4.97 5.50 -19.34
CA LYS A 196 5.28 6.44 -18.25
C LYS A 196 6.78 6.49 -17.94
N LEU A 197 7.58 5.51 -18.37
CA LEU A 197 9.03 5.51 -18.16
C LEU A 197 9.70 6.63 -18.95
N GLU A 198 9.37 6.79 -20.23
CA GLU A 198 9.87 7.92 -21.04
C GLU A 198 9.36 9.26 -20.49
N ALA A 199 8.09 9.32 -20.11
CA ALA A 199 7.52 10.54 -19.53
C ALA A 199 8.22 10.93 -18.22
N MET A 200 8.57 9.94 -17.39
CA MET A 200 9.33 10.13 -16.16
C MET A 200 10.75 10.56 -16.47
N TYR A 201 11.43 9.93 -17.44
CA TYR A 201 12.78 10.32 -17.86
C TYR A 201 12.88 11.81 -18.17
N GLU A 202 11.97 12.27 -19.01
CA GLU A 202 11.92 13.67 -19.44
C GLU A 202 11.63 14.61 -18.25
N LEU A 203 10.82 14.18 -17.29
CA LEU A 203 10.59 14.91 -16.04
C LEU A 203 11.87 15.00 -15.18
N LEU A 204 12.60 13.88 -15.03
CA LEU A 204 13.87 13.82 -14.31
C LEU A 204 14.94 14.70 -14.97
N LYS A 205 15.00 14.67 -16.31
CA LYS A 205 15.91 15.51 -17.09
C LYS A 205 15.59 17.00 -16.93
N GLN A 206 14.32 17.36 -16.87
CA GLN A 206 13.87 18.75 -16.73
C GLN A 206 14.11 19.33 -15.33
N PHE A 207 13.87 18.55 -14.27
CA PHE A 207 13.84 19.07 -12.90
C PHE A 207 14.91 18.48 -11.96
N GLY A 208 15.65 17.47 -12.41
CA GLY A 208 16.61 16.72 -11.60
C GLY A 208 15.96 15.61 -10.78
N ALA A 209 16.63 14.47 -10.68
CA ALA A 209 16.11 13.27 -10.01
C ALA A 209 15.75 13.50 -8.54
N ASP A 210 16.58 14.25 -7.81
CA ASP A 210 16.37 14.52 -6.39
C ASP A 210 15.09 15.34 -6.12
N HIS A 211 14.82 16.35 -6.94
CA HIS A 211 13.62 17.17 -6.80
C HIS A 211 12.36 16.39 -7.15
N VAL A 212 12.37 15.67 -8.28
CA VAL A 212 11.23 14.84 -8.70
C VAL A 212 10.90 13.78 -7.66
N TYR A 213 11.91 13.05 -7.18
CA TYR A 213 11.75 12.05 -6.13
C TYR A 213 11.10 12.66 -4.87
N ASN A 214 11.58 13.81 -4.41
CA ASN A 214 11.05 14.43 -3.18
C ASN A 214 9.59 14.88 -3.33
N VAL A 215 9.20 15.40 -4.50
CA VAL A 215 7.81 15.75 -4.80
C VAL A 215 6.91 14.51 -4.83
N LEU A 216 7.33 13.46 -5.53
CA LEU A 216 6.57 12.20 -5.60
C LEU A 216 6.45 11.56 -4.21
N LYS A 217 7.54 11.58 -3.43
CA LYS A 217 7.55 11.10 -2.04
C LYS A 217 6.54 11.85 -1.20
N LYS A 218 6.51 13.18 -1.27
CA LYS A 218 5.58 14.01 -0.47
C LYS A 218 4.12 13.69 -0.77
N ILE A 219 3.76 13.50 -2.04
CA ILE A 219 2.40 13.10 -2.43
C ILE A 219 2.13 11.66 -2.02
N ARG A 220 3.12 10.77 -2.12
CA ARG A 220 2.98 9.38 -1.69
C ARG A 220 2.71 9.26 -0.19
N ASP A 221 3.48 10.00 0.61
CA ASP A 221 3.41 10.01 2.07
C ASP A 221 2.09 10.65 2.57
N TYR A 222 1.45 11.50 1.75
CA TYR A 222 0.14 12.09 2.02
C TYR A 222 -0.78 12.00 0.79
N GLN A 223 -1.34 10.80 0.56
CA GLN A 223 -2.30 10.56 -0.53
C GLN A 223 -3.51 11.47 -0.38
N GLY A 224 -3.92 12.13 -1.48
CA GLY A 224 -4.97 13.15 -1.43
C GLY A 224 -4.45 14.51 -0.97
N LEU A 225 -3.21 14.85 -1.31
CA LEU A 225 -2.63 16.16 -1.03
C LEU A 225 -3.42 17.26 -1.77
N PRO A 226 -4.00 18.27 -1.10
CA PRO A 226 -4.68 19.38 -1.77
C PRO A 226 -3.70 20.11 -2.69
N LEU A 227 -4.09 20.27 -3.95
CA LEU A 227 -3.28 20.94 -4.96
C LEU A 227 -3.72 22.40 -5.10
N LEU A 228 -2.75 23.25 -5.39
CA LEU A 228 -3.00 24.66 -5.68
C LEU A 228 -3.70 24.81 -7.03
N ASP A 229 -4.69 25.69 -7.10
CA ASP A 229 -5.49 25.90 -8.31
C ASP A 229 -4.63 26.48 -9.45
N GLU A 230 -3.55 27.19 -9.10
CA GLU A 230 -2.55 27.72 -10.02
C GLU A 230 -1.86 26.64 -10.87
N ILE A 231 -1.75 25.40 -10.36
CA ILE A 231 -1.11 24.27 -11.06
C ILE A 231 -1.83 23.92 -12.37
N PHE A 232 -3.13 24.24 -12.46
CA PHE A 232 -4.00 23.90 -13.59
C PHE A 232 -4.26 25.08 -14.54
N LYS A 233 -3.67 26.26 -14.27
CA LYS A 233 -3.81 27.43 -15.15
C LYS A 233 -2.90 27.29 -16.38
N LYS A 234 -3.31 27.87 -17.52
CA LYS A 234 -2.61 27.76 -18.82
C LYS A 234 -1.18 28.33 -18.83
N ASP A 235 -0.84 29.27 -17.93
CA ASP A 235 0.49 29.88 -17.87
C ASP A 235 1.11 29.69 -16.47
N PRO A 236 1.93 28.65 -16.26
CA PRO A 236 2.54 28.31 -14.97
C PRO A 236 3.74 29.18 -14.57
N LYS A 237 4.09 30.25 -15.32
CA LYS A 237 5.33 31.02 -15.15
C LYS A 237 5.56 31.65 -13.78
N SER A 238 4.58 31.67 -12.88
CA SER A 238 4.71 32.17 -11.51
C SER A 238 4.79 31.06 -10.43
N LEU A 239 4.93 29.80 -10.82
CA LEU A 239 4.97 28.68 -9.88
C LEU A 239 6.38 28.42 -9.34
N GLY A 240 6.47 28.04 -8.07
CA GLY A 240 7.70 27.50 -7.50
C GLY A 240 8.11 26.16 -8.16
N GLN A 241 9.37 25.75 -7.97
CA GLN A 241 9.92 24.54 -8.59
C GLN A 241 9.08 23.28 -8.29
N GLU A 242 8.65 23.10 -7.04
CA GLU A 242 7.79 21.98 -6.63
C GLU A 242 6.46 21.98 -7.40
N GLN A 243 5.78 23.12 -7.50
CA GLN A 243 4.51 23.22 -8.21
C GLN A 243 4.66 23.00 -9.72
N ASN A 244 5.79 23.40 -10.30
CA ASN A 244 6.12 23.10 -11.70
C ASN A 244 6.30 21.60 -11.92
N ILE A 245 6.99 20.89 -11.03
CA ILE A 245 7.14 19.43 -11.09
C ILE A 245 5.77 18.77 -10.99
N ILE A 246 4.92 19.17 -10.04
CA ILE A 246 3.57 18.62 -9.88
C ILE A 246 2.73 18.85 -11.14
N SER A 247 2.71 20.08 -11.67
CA SER A 247 1.95 20.42 -12.88
C SER A 247 2.37 19.56 -14.06
N GLU A 248 3.68 19.41 -14.28
CA GLU A 248 4.20 18.65 -15.40
C GLU A 248 3.97 17.13 -15.23
N ALA A 249 4.13 16.61 -14.01
CA ALA A 249 3.83 15.23 -13.69
C ALA A 249 2.34 14.88 -13.87
N ILE A 250 1.43 15.81 -13.57
CA ILE A 250 -0.01 15.65 -13.84
C ILE A 250 -0.27 15.61 -15.35
N ARG A 251 0.29 16.55 -16.12
CA ARG A 251 0.14 16.58 -17.60
C ARG A 251 0.63 15.30 -18.27
N ARG A 252 1.69 14.71 -17.71
CA ARG A 252 2.30 13.45 -18.17
C ARG A 252 1.59 12.20 -17.67
N GLY A 253 0.55 12.33 -16.84
CA GLY A 253 -0.17 11.18 -16.27
C GLY A 253 0.65 10.39 -15.25
N ILE A 254 1.73 10.98 -14.71
CA ILE A 254 2.54 10.41 -13.63
C ILE A 254 1.83 10.63 -12.30
N ILE A 255 1.18 11.77 -12.08
CA ILE A 255 0.35 12.03 -10.89
C ILE A 255 -1.11 12.11 -11.33
N MET A 256 -2.01 11.48 -10.59
CA MET A 256 -3.44 11.64 -10.76
C MET A 256 -3.92 12.84 -9.94
N ALA A 257 -4.81 13.63 -10.52
CA ALA A 257 -5.37 14.81 -9.86
C ALA A 257 -6.90 14.89 -10.01
N PRO A 258 -7.67 13.99 -9.37
CA PRO A 258 -9.12 14.09 -9.32
C PRO A 258 -9.57 15.42 -8.69
N GLN A 259 -10.66 15.96 -9.23
CA GLN A 259 -11.32 17.16 -8.75
C GLN A 259 -12.55 16.80 -7.92
N VAL A 260 -12.71 17.44 -6.77
CA VAL A 260 -13.91 17.36 -5.92
C VAL A 260 -14.65 18.69 -5.98
N SER A 261 -15.95 18.64 -6.26
CA SER A 261 -16.82 19.81 -6.29
C SER A 261 -17.65 19.87 -5.02
N SER A 262 -17.52 20.96 -4.25
CA SER A 262 -18.30 21.17 -3.03
C SER A 262 -19.03 22.52 -3.06
N PHE A 263 -19.89 22.76 -2.06
CA PHE A 263 -20.52 24.07 -1.86
C PHE A 263 -19.51 25.22 -1.66
N LYS A 264 -18.26 24.91 -1.29
CA LYS A 264 -17.17 25.89 -1.11
C LYS A 264 -16.30 26.06 -2.36
N GLY A 265 -16.68 25.44 -3.49
CA GLY A 265 -15.94 25.46 -4.74
C GLY A 265 -15.28 24.12 -5.08
N GLN A 266 -14.48 24.14 -6.14
CA GLN A 266 -13.77 22.98 -6.66
C GLN A 266 -12.36 22.91 -6.09
N LYS A 267 -11.89 21.70 -5.75
CA LYS A 267 -10.51 21.46 -5.31
C LYS A 267 -9.95 20.19 -5.94
N ASN A 268 -8.67 20.26 -6.33
CA ASN A 268 -7.93 19.13 -6.88
C ASN A 268 -7.06 18.49 -5.81
N PHE A 269 -6.88 17.17 -5.88
CA PHE A 269 -6.10 16.43 -4.90
C PHE A 269 -5.12 15.50 -5.62
N GLY A 270 -3.85 15.53 -5.23
CA GLY A 270 -2.78 14.75 -5.85
C GLY A 270 -2.69 13.34 -5.28
N PHE A 271 -2.53 12.38 -6.18
CA PHE A 271 -2.29 10.98 -5.88
C PHE A 271 -1.17 10.44 -6.76
N THR A 272 -0.21 9.73 -6.17
CA THR A 272 0.71 8.91 -6.97
C THR A 272 -0.03 7.67 -7.47
N PRO A 273 0.30 7.14 -8.65
CA PRO A 273 -0.32 5.92 -9.16
C PRO A 273 -0.08 4.77 -8.18
N HIS A 274 -1.01 3.82 -8.12
CA HIS A 274 -0.98 2.67 -7.23
C HIS A 274 -0.01 1.62 -7.75
N ILE A 275 1.24 2.00 -7.68
CA ILE A 275 2.38 1.22 -8.09
C ILE A 275 2.66 0.23 -6.94
N GLY A 276 2.26 -1.04 -7.13
CA GLY A 276 2.51 -2.16 -6.20
C GLY A 276 1.66 -2.19 -4.92
N VAL A 277 0.42 -1.70 -4.99
CA VAL A 277 -0.59 -1.94 -3.96
C VAL A 277 -1.30 -3.27 -4.29
N PRO A 278 -1.49 -4.21 -3.34
CA PRO A 278 -2.27 -5.43 -3.57
C PRO A 278 -3.62 -5.10 -4.22
N LEU A 279 -4.09 -5.94 -5.15
CA LEU A 279 -5.30 -5.68 -5.95
C LEU A 279 -6.50 -5.26 -5.09
N GLU A 280 -6.63 -5.77 -3.85
CA GLU A 280 -7.71 -5.38 -2.95
C GLU A 280 -7.60 -3.93 -2.46
N GLU A 281 -6.40 -3.48 -2.06
CA GLU A 281 -6.16 -2.10 -1.64
C GLU A 281 -6.21 -1.13 -2.83
N LYS A 282 -5.77 -1.56 -4.02
CA LYS A 282 -5.96 -0.81 -5.29
C LYS A 282 -7.44 -0.58 -5.54
N SER A 283 -8.29 -1.60 -5.36
CA SER A 283 -9.74 -1.47 -5.51
C SER A 283 -10.37 -0.53 -4.47
N ILE A 284 -9.85 -0.50 -3.23
CA ILE A 284 -10.32 0.39 -2.16
C ILE A 284 -9.94 1.83 -2.46
N LEU A 285 -8.69 2.07 -2.90
CA LEU A 285 -8.23 3.42 -3.25
C LEU A 285 -8.89 3.94 -4.53
N GLU A 286 -9.07 3.10 -5.55
CA GLU A 286 -9.83 3.46 -6.76
C GLU A 286 -11.27 3.83 -6.39
N LYS A 287 -11.93 3.07 -5.50
CA LYS A 287 -13.25 3.43 -4.97
C LYS A 287 -13.23 4.72 -4.16
N ALA A 288 -12.18 5.00 -3.39
CA ALA A 288 -12.02 6.25 -2.65
C ALA A 288 -11.82 7.44 -3.60
N ILE A 289 -10.99 7.30 -4.64
CA ILE A 289 -10.77 8.29 -5.69
C ILE A 289 -12.06 8.55 -6.48
N LEU A 290 -12.79 7.50 -6.84
CA LEU A 290 -14.09 7.60 -7.49
C LEU A 290 -15.13 8.25 -6.57
N ALA A 291 -15.13 7.94 -5.27
CA ALA A 291 -16.00 8.58 -4.29
C ALA A 291 -15.72 10.08 -4.18
N LEU A 292 -14.44 10.48 -4.24
CA LEU A 292 -14.04 11.89 -4.29
C LEU A 292 -14.47 12.56 -5.61
N GLY A 293 -14.30 11.90 -6.75
CA GLY A 293 -14.64 12.43 -8.07
C GLY A 293 -16.13 12.44 -8.43
N SER A 294 -16.98 11.69 -7.71
CA SER A 294 -18.41 11.50 -8.04
C SER A 294 -19.38 12.42 -7.29
N GLU A 295 -18.91 13.43 -6.58
CA GLU A 295 -19.77 14.49 -6.00
C GLU A 295 -20.31 15.44 -7.09
N GLY A 296 -21.24 14.93 -7.89
CA GLY A 296 -22.09 15.67 -8.83
C GLY A 296 -23.60 15.46 -8.60
N HIS A 297 -23.99 14.65 -7.62
CA HIS A 297 -25.41 14.42 -7.29
C HIS A 297 -25.80 15.00 -5.92
N PRO A 298 -26.85 15.84 -5.84
CA PRO A 298 -27.23 16.61 -4.65
C PRO A 298 -27.94 15.77 -3.57
N GLY A 299 -27.40 14.60 -3.20
CA GLY A 299 -28.06 13.68 -2.28
C GLY A 299 -27.17 12.72 -1.47
N PHE A 300 -25.85 12.74 -1.66
CA PHE A 300 -24.94 11.84 -0.95
C PHE A 300 -23.91 12.63 -0.14
N ARG A 301 -23.77 12.29 1.16
CA ARG A 301 -22.63 12.69 2.00
C ARG A 301 -21.83 11.43 2.30
N VAL A 302 -20.57 11.40 1.87
CA VAL A 302 -19.59 10.40 2.30
C VAL A 302 -18.84 11.00 3.48
N ARG A 303 -18.85 10.32 4.64
CA ARG A 303 -18.03 10.69 5.79
C ARG A 303 -16.86 9.71 5.85
N LEU A 304 -15.69 10.13 5.39
CA LEU A 304 -14.44 9.39 5.60
C LEU A 304 -13.95 9.68 7.02
N SER A 305 -14.13 8.73 7.92
CA SER A 305 -13.44 8.71 9.21
C SER A 305 -12.07 8.08 8.98
N ILE A 306 -11.04 8.88 8.74
CA ILE A 306 -9.67 8.42 8.98
C ILE A 306 -9.46 8.59 10.47
N LEU A 307 -9.44 7.49 11.22
CA LEU A 307 -9.23 7.51 12.66
C LEU A 307 -7.75 7.79 12.93
N ASP A 308 -7.40 9.08 13.02
CA ASP A 308 -6.22 9.52 13.75
C ASP A 308 -6.54 9.52 15.25
N ASN A 309 -5.74 8.77 16.01
CA ASN A 309 -5.50 8.86 17.45
C ASN A 309 -6.55 9.62 18.31
N LEU A 310 -7.46 8.87 18.94
CA LEU A 310 -7.94 9.22 20.29
C LEU A 310 -8.01 7.95 21.14
N GLY A 311 -7.12 7.88 22.12
CA GLY A 311 -7.30 7.00 23.26
C GLY A 311 -8.59 7.33 24.01
N ARG A 312 -9.10 6.31 24.71
CA ARG A 312 -10.28 6.31 25.59
C ARG A 312 -11.64 6.32 24.88
N ALA A 313 -12.08 5.13 24.50
CA ALA A 313 -13.48 4.76 24.63
C ALA A 313 -13.54 3.34 25.19
N THR A 314 -14.14 3.18 26.37
CA THR A 314 -14.46 1.87 26.95
C THR A 314 -15.52 1.19 26.09
N PRO A 315 -15.47 -0.14 25.88
CA PRO A 315 -16.46 -0.83 25.06
C PRO A 315 -17.78 -0.90 25.82
N SER A 316 -18.85 -0.32 25.29
CA SER A 316 -20.20 -0.63 25.74
C SER A 316 -20.64 -1.97 25.13
N ALA A 317 -20.97 -2.92 25.99
CA ALA A 317 -21.45 -4.25 25.65
C ALA A 317 -22.76 -4.18 24.85
N SER A 318 -22.70 -4.53 23.56
CA SER A 318 -23.80 -5.08 22.74
C SER A 318 -23.43 -5.08 21.26
N TRP A 319 -22.46 -5.89 20.87
CA TRP A 319 -22.26 -6.27 19.46
C TRP A 319 -22.05 -7.79 19.40
N PRO A 320 -22.85 -8.54 18.63
CA PRO A 320 -22.58 -9.95 18.40
C PRO A 320 -21.38 -10.12 17.48
N ASP A 321 -20.51 -11.06 17.83
CA ASP A 321 -19.35 -11.52 17.06
C ASP A 321 -19.79 -12.09 15.70
N SER A 322 -19.74 -11.28 14.65
CA SER A 322 -19.53 -11.69 13.26
C SER A 322 -19.63 -10.49 12.33
N GLY A 323 -18.48 -10.01 11.86
CA GLY A 323 -18.42 -9.11 10.70
C GLY A 323 -17.85 -7.72 10.96
N ALA A 324 -16.58 -7.65 11.38
CA ALA A 324 -15.77 -6.45 11.15
C ALA A 324 -15.33 -6.39 9.67
N LYS A 325 -16.28 -6.13 8.76
CA LYS A 325 -15.97 -5.65 7.41
C LYS A 325 -15.68 -4.16 7.51
N SER A 326 -14.72 -3.67 6.75
CA SER A 326 -14.52 -2.24 6.51
C SER A 326 -15.85 -1.61 6.08
N VAL A 327 -16.49 -0.83 6.97
CA VAL A 327 -17.77 -0.17 6.68
C VAL A 327 -17.48 1.23 6.13
N ILE A 328 -17.76 1.44 4.86
CA ILE A 328 -17.95 2.79 4.32
C ILE A 328 -19.37 3.22 4.71
N HIS A 329 -19.49 4.16 5.64
CA HIS A 329 -20.79 4.74 5.98
C HIS A 329 -21.23 5.73 4.90
N VAL A 330 -22.12 5.28 4.01
CA VAL A 330 -22.84 6.16 3.07
C VAL A 330 -24.20 6.50 3.69
N THR A 331 -24.37 7.74 4.16
CA THR A 331 -25.63 8.15 4.80
C THR A 331 -26.45 8.99 3.81
N ARG A 332 -27.65 8.50 3.45
CA ARG A 332 -28.58 9.22 2.57
C ARG A 332 -29.48 10.14 3.40
N PHE A 333 -29.33 11.45 3.27
CA PHE A 333 -30.20 12.42 3.93
C PHE A 333 -31.34 12.81 2.99
N ARG A 334 -32.58 12.38 3.27
CA ARG A 334 -33.77 12.93 2.59
C ARG A 334 -34.32 14.08 3.44
N ARG A 335 -34.14 15.34 3.00
CA ARG A 335 -34.97 16.45 3.49
C ARG A 335 -36.35 16.35 2.83
N ARG A 336 -37.38 15.94 3.57
CA ARG A 336 -38.77 16.26 3.18
C ARG A 336 -39.10 17.65 3.75
N PHE A 337 -39.40 18.59 2.88
CA PHE A 337 -40.13 19.80 3.27
C PHE A 337 -41.57 19.40 3.55
N PHE A 338 -42.09 19.75 4.72
CA PHE A 338 -43.53 19.69 5.00
C PHE A 338 -44.01 21.12 5.31
N PHE A 339 -44.97 21.60 4.52
CA PHE A 339 -45.83 22.72 4.86
C PHE A 339 -46.82 22.24 5.94
N SER A 340 -46.92 22.94 7.08
CA SER A 340 -47.99 22.71 8.07
C SER A 340 -49.12 23.72 7.85
N GLY A 341 -50.24 23.28 7.28
CA GLY A 341 -51.53 23.92 7.47
C GLY A 341 -52.14 23.45 8.78
N ALA A 342 -52.69 24.39 9.56
CA ALA A 342 -53.18 24.19 10.91
C ALA A 342 -54.51 23.43 11.01
N LEU A 343 -54.67 22.64 12.08
CA LEU A 343 -55.95 22.38 12.73
C LEU A 343 -55.70 22.08 14.22
N LYS A 344 -56.33 22.88 15.09
CA LYS A 344 -56.54 22.69 16.53
C LYS A 344 -57.38 21.40 16.71
N ASP A 345 -57.30 20.61 17.79
CA ASP A 345 -57.53 20.96 19.20
C ASP A 345 -57.25 19.68 20.09
N PRO A 346 -57.66 19.57 21.37
CA PRO A 346 -56.86 19.88 22.56
C PRO A 346 -56.72 18.68 23.53
N ALA A 347 -55.50 18.20 23.80
CA ALA A 347 -55.19 17.50 25.05
C ALA A 347 -53.67 17.37 25.19
N GLY A 348 -53.13 17.93 26.26
CA GLY A 348 -51.70 18.01 26.50
C GLY A 348 -51.05 16.64 26.71
N ALA A 349 -50.01 16.38 25.92
CA ALA A 349 -48.88 15.55 26.32
C ALA A 349 -47.64 16.00 25.53
N CYS A 350 -46.78 16.76 26.19
CA CYS A 350 -45.46 17.12 25.68
C CYS A 350 -44.53 15.89 25.79
N ARG A 351 -44.16 15.29 24.65
CA ARG A 351 -42.93 14.48 24.51
C ARG A 351 -42.34 14.68 23.12
N THR A 352 -41.38 15.59 23.03
CA THR A 352 -40.41 15.64 21.93
C THR A 352 -39.33 14.60 22.17
N CYS A 353 -39.22 13.61 21.28
CA CYS A 353 -37.94 13.04 20.83
C CYS A 353 -38.21 12.21 19.58
N THR A 354 -37.86 12.77 18.43
CA THR A 354 -37.97 12.15 17.11
C THR A 354 -36.90 11.07 16.99
N ILE A 355 -37.30 9.82 16.82
CA ILE A 355 -36.43 8.73 16.37
C ILE A 355 -36.25 8.89 14.86
N ALA A 356 -35.02 9.12 14.41
CA ALA A 356 -34.68 8.95 13.00
C ALA A 356 -34.64 7.44 12.70
N GLN A 357 -35.56 6.96 11.85
CA GLN A 357 -35.46 5.62 11.28
C GLN A 357 -34.31 5.60 10.26
N TYR A 358 -33.32 4.74 10.51
CA TYR A 358 -32.24 4.45 9.56
C TYR A 358 -32.68 3.29 8.67
N GLU A 359 -32.79 3.51 7.36
CA GLU A 359 -32.85 2.40 6.39
C GLU A 359 -31.41 2.01 6.02
N THR A 360 -30.99 0.82 6.47
CA THR A 360 -29.76 0.16 6.02
C THR A 360 -30.05 -0.53 4.69
N ILE A 361 -29.42 -0.10 3.60
CA ILE A 361 -29.43 -0.88 2.35
C ILE A 361 -28.16 -1.71 2.31
N ALA A 362 -28.31 -3.01 2.58
CA ALA A 362 -27.29 -4.01 2.29
C ALA A 362 -27.37 -4.37 0.81
N VAL A 363 -26.32 -4.10 0.02
CA VAL A 363 -26.23 -4.60 -1.35
C VAL A 363 -25.62 -6.01 -1.29
N MET A 364 -26.48 -7.04 -1.31
CA MET A 364 -26.05 -8.41 -1.62
C MET A 364 -26.06 -8.60 -3.13
N MET A 365 -24.93 -8.97 -3.73
CA MET A 365 -24.91 -9.47 -5.10
C MET A 365 -25.18 -10.99 -5.07
N GLY A 366 -26.38 -11.40 -5.50
CA GLY A 366 -26.72 -12.80 -5.79
C GLY A 366 -26.40 -13.17 -7.24
N PRO A 367 -26.28 -14.47 -7.57
CA PRO A 367 -25.80 -14.93 -8.87
C PRO A 367 -26.84 -14.68 -9.97
N ASN A 368 -26.33 -14.27 -11.13
CA ASN A 368 -27.05 -13.93 -12.34
C ASN A 368 -27.71 -15.20 -12.94
N ARG A 369 -29.04 -15.27 -12.96
CA ARG A 369 -29.77 -16.27 -13.78
C ARG A 369 -30.06 -15.65 -15.14
N SER A 370 -29.44 -16.22 -16.17
CA SER A 370 -29.79 -15.97 -17.57
C SER A 370 -31.18 -16.54 -17.88
N THR A 371 -32.04 -15.73 -18.49
CA THR A 371 -33.08 -16.20 -19.40
C THR A 371 -33.34 -15.13 -20.46
N ARG A 372 -32.85 -15.39 -21.68
CA ARG A 372 -33.70 -15.71 -22.83
C ARG A 372 -32.94 -16.63 -23.76
#